data_AF-A0A9J6AKE9-F1
#
_entry.id   AF-A0A9J6AKE9-F1
#
_cell.length_a   1.000
_cell.length_b   1.000
_cell.length_c   1.000
_cell.angle_alpha   90.00
_cell.angle_beta   90.00
_cell.angle_gamma   90.00
#
_symmetry.space_group_name_H-M   'P 1'
#
loop_
_entity.id
_entity.type
_entity.pdbx_description
1 polymer ?
#
loop_
_entity_poly.entity_id
_entity_poly.type
_entity_poly.pdbx_seq_one_letter_code
_entity_poly.pdbx_strand_id
1 'polypeptide(L)'
;MQRLMLRLFEESQHIQDQDASFDPELHKLLKDEFSWVEKLIKCYVGREALWLHRRFLLTCWIRYFACGDHDRSLPSNQRNTRTVDIDMLIDNELELFRSCTILPDSDFEDYQAQATFAATYMVWLKKQLAGALAINIQKVETSRLKSLLTNVCPEKSLLWNYLPELCEIT
;
A
#
# COMPACT_ATOMS: atom_id res chain seq x y z
N MET A 1 -6.70 -13.28 -7.36
CA MET A 1 -7.46 -13.44 -6.08
C MET A 1 -7.46 -14.88 -5.51
N GLN A 2 -8.07 -15.89 -6.15
CA GLN A 2 -8.23 -17.23 -5.53
C GLN A 2 -6.90 -17.93 -5.24
N ARG A 3 -5.92 -17.82 -6.15
CA ARG A 3 -4.60 -18.48 -6.00
C ARG A 3 -3.78 -17.91 -4.84
N LEU A 4 -3.76 -16.59 -4.68
CA LEU A 4 -3.06 -15.93 -3.58
C LEU A 4 -3.72 -16.25 -2.23
N MET A 5 -5.05 -16.18 -2.15
CA MET A 5 -5.76 -16.51 -0.90
C MET A 5 -5.55 -17.97 -0.48
N LEU A 6 -5.54 -18.90 -1.44
CA LEU A 6 -5.25 -20.31 -1.18
C LEU A 6 -3.82 -20.50 -0.66
N ARG A 7 -2.82 -19.90 -1.30
CA ARG A 7 -1.43 -19.97 -0.83
C ARG A 7 -1.24 -19.39 0.57
N LEU A 8 -1.80 -18.21 0.84
CA LEU A 8 -1.71 -17.59 2.16
C LEU A 8 -2.41 -18.43 3.24
N PHE A 9 -3.49 -19.12 2.87
CA PHE A 9 -4.18 -20.04 3.76
C PHE A 9 -3.34 -21.30 4.03
N GLU A 10 -2.74 -21.89 2.99
CA GLU A 10 -1.82 -23.03 3.10
C GLU A 10 -0.60 -22.70 3.98
N GLU A 11 0.02 -21.53 3.78
CA GLU A 11 1.12 -21.04 4.62
C GLU A 11 0.69 -20.81 6.07
N SER A 12 -0.53 -20.31 6.30
CA SER A 12 -1.06 -20.11 7.66
C SER A 12 -1.30 -21.41 8.45
N GLN A 13 -1.46 -22.54 7.75
CA GLN A 13 -1.61 -23.86 8.37
C GLN A 13 -0.26 -24.52 8.69
N HIS A 14 0.86 -23.98 8.20
CA HIS A 14 2.21 -24.52 8.40
C HIS A 14 3.06 -23.71 9.39
N ILE A 15 2.46 -22.77 10.13
CA ILE A 15 3.13 -21.83 11.05
C ILE A 15 3.96 -22.52 12.16
N GLN A 16 3.83 -23.84 12.39
CA GLN A 16 4.53 -24.48 13.50
C GLN A 16 6.01 -24.87 13.26
N ASP A 17 6.51 -25.04 12.03
CA ASP A 17 7.86 -25.63 11.87
C ASP A 17 8.70 -25.21 10.64
N GLN A 18 8.31 -24.18 9.88
CA GLN A 18 9.13 -23.75 8.73
C GLN A 18 9.81 -22.40 8.96
N ASP A 19 11.14 -22.45 8.89
CA ASP A 19 12.04 -21.34 8.63
C ASP A 19 11.42 -20.48 7.52
N ALA A 20 11.08 -19.22 7.83
CA ALA A 20 10.36 -18.32 6.93
C ALA A 20 11.29 -17.82 5.82
N SER A 21 11.73 -18.76 4.97
CA SER A 21 12.58 -18.47 3.83
C SER A 21 11.78 -17.68 2.79
N PHE A 22 12.46 -16.73 2.15
CA PHE A 22 11.93 -15.94 1.06
C PHE A 22 11.37 -16.87 -0.06
N ASP A 23 10.04 -16.93 -0.24
CA ASP A 23 9.41 -17.63 -1.36
C ASP A 23 9.37 -16.73 -2.61
N PRO A 24 10.26 -16.93 -3.59
CA PRO A 24 10.28 -16.14 -4.82
C PRO A 24 8.99 -16.29 -5.64
N GLU A 25 8.27 -17.40 -5.52
CA GLU A 25 7.02 -17.62 -6.24
C GLU A 25 5.88 -16.79 -5.65
N LEU A 26 5.75 -16.75 -4.32
CA LEU A 26 4.79 -15.87 -3.64
C LEU A 26 5.10 -14.40 -3.93
N HIS A 27 6.38 -14.00 -3.89
CA HIS A 27 6.80 -12.64 -4.22
C HIS A 27 6.38 -12.25 -5.65
N LYS A 28 6.61 -13.13 -6.63
CA LYS A 28 6.19 -12.91 -8.02
C LYS A 28 4.66 -12.83 -8.13
N LEU A 29 3.94 -13.76 -7.50
CA LEU A 29 2.48 -13.79 -7.52
C LEU A 29 1.88 -12.50 -6.95
N LEU A 30 2.44 -11.98 -5.86
CA LEU A 30 2.04 -10.69 -5.30
C LEU A 30 2.27 -9.54 -6.29
N LYS A 31 3.45 -9.45 -6.92
CA LYS A 31 3.74 -8.40 -7.94
C LYS A 31 2.74 -8.44 -9.11
N ASP A 32 2.42 -9.65 -9.57
CA ASP A 32 1.44 -9.85 -10.64
C ASP A 32 0.04 -9.37 -10.19
N GLU A 33 -0.43 -9.80 -9.02
CA GLU A 33 -1.73 -9.38 -8.48
C GLU A 33 -1.80 -7.86 -8.23
N PHE A 34 -0.72 -7.22 -7.76
CA PHE A 34 -0.63 -5.76 -7.64
C PHE A 34 -0.80 -5.05 -8.98
N SER A 35 -0.10 -5.53 -10.01
CA SER A 35 -0.16 -4.98 -11.37
C SER A 35 -1.55 -5.15 -11.98
N TRP A 36 -2.23 -6.27 -11.68
CA TRP A 36 -3.60 -6.51 -12.11
C TRP A 36 -4.60 -5.59 -11.42
N VAL A 37 -4.52 -5.47 -10.09
CA VAL A 37 -5.39 -4.58 -9.32
C VAL A 37 -5.20 -3.12 -9.72
N GLU A 38 -3.99 -2.70 -10.03
CA GLU A 38 -3.72 -1.34 -10.53
C GLU A 38 -4.51 -1.05 -11.82
N LYS A 39 -4.45 -1.97 -12.79
CA LYS A 39 -5.19 -1.84 -14.05
C LYS A 39 -6.69 -1.79 -13.79
N LEU A 40 -7.20 -2.63 -12.90
CA LEU A 40 -8.63 -2.62 -12.55
C LEU A 40 -9.05 -1.30 -11.89
N ILE A 41 -8.26 -0.77 -10.97
CA ILE A 41 -8.54 0.52 -10.32
C ILE A 41 -8.61 1.66 -11.35
N LYS A 42 -7.72 1.64 -12.35
CA LYS A 42 -7.69 2.63 -13.44
C LYS A 42 -8.88 2.47 -14.40
N CYS A 43 -9.33 1.25 -14.67
CA CYS A 43 -10.44 0.98 -15.60
C CYS A 43 -11.84 1.09 -14.96
N TYR A 44 -11.97 0.76 -13.68
CA TYR A 44 -13.24 0.70 -12.96
C TYR A 44 -13.25 1.72 -11.82
N VAL A 45 -13.39 2.97 -12.23
CA VAL A 45 -13.41 4.15 -11.36
C VAL A 45 -14.54 4.06 -10.33
N GLY A 46 -14.26 4.46 -9.09
CA GLY A 46 -15.28 4.58 -8.05
C GLY A 46 -15.68 3.25 -7.38
N ARG A 47 -14.88 2.20 -7.51
CA ARG A 47 -15.17 0.88 -6.92
C ARG A 47 -14.32 0.63 -5.67
N GLU A 48 -14.91 0.84 -4.50
CA GLU A 48 -14.26 0.67 -3.19
C GLU A 48 -13.61 -0.70 -3.01
N ALA A 49 -14.26 -1.76 -3.48
CA ALA A 49 -13.77 -3.14 -3.36
C ALA A 49 -12.35 -3.34 -3.92
N LEU A 50 -11.99 -2.61 -4.99
CA LEU A 50 -10.66 -2.68 -5.58
C LEU A 50 -9.59 -2.06 -4.67
N TRP A 51 -9.92 -0.95 -4.02
CA TRP A 51 -9.05 -0.31 -3.03
C TRP A 51 -8.89 -1.14 -1.77
N LEU A 52 -9.98 -1.77 -1.29
CA LEU A 52 -9.92 -2.73 -0.19
C LEU A 52 -9.06 -3.95 -0.54
N HIS A 53 -9.17 -4.46 -1.76
CA HIS A 53 -8.32 -5.55 -2.21
C HIS A 53 -6.85 -5.13 -2.30
N ARG A 54 -6.56 -3.91 -2.77
CA ARG A 54 -5.19 -3.38 -2.77
C ARG A 54 -4.61 -3.28 -1.35
N ARG A 55 -5.40 -2.83 -0.37
CA ARG A 55 -5.01 -2.83 1.07
C ARG A 55 -4.67 -4.22 1.56
N PHE A 56 -5.48 -5.22 1.18
CA PHE A 56 -5.23 -6.61 1.53
C PHE A 56 -3.89 -7.09 0.95
N LEU A 57 -3.64 -6.89 -0.35
CA LEU A 57 -2.37 -7.25 -1.00
C LEU A 57 -1.16 -6.62 -0.31
N LEU A 58 -1.29 -5.34 0.08
CA LEU A 58 -0.23 -4.63 0.78
C LEU A 58 0.00 -5.13 2.20
N THR A 59 -1.05 -5.56 2.88
CA THR A 59 -0.92 -6.23 4.17
C THR A 59 -0.17 -7.55 4.02
N CYS A 60 -0.47 -8.34 2.98
CA CYS A 60 0.26 -9.56 2.65
C CYS A 60 1.73 -9.28 2.34
N TRP A 61 1.99 -8.24 1.56
CA TRP A 61 3.34 -7.78 1.22
C TRP A 61 4.13 -7.41 2.48
N ILE A 62 3.58 -6.53 3.33
CA ILE A 62 4.24 -6.11 4.58
C ILE A 62 4.52 -7.33 5.46
N ARG A 63 3.59 -8.28 5.59
CA ARG A 63 3.82 -9.51 6.37
C ARG A 63 4.92 -10.38 5.79
N TYR A 64 4.93 -10.57 4.47
CA TYR A 64 5.98 -11.29 3.76
C TYR A 64 7.37 -10.66 4.00
N PHE A 65 7.46 -9.33 4.03
CA PHE A 65 8.73 -8.66 4.30
C PHE A 65 9.05 -8.48 5.81
N ALA A 66 8.06 -8.39 6.69
CA ALA A 66 8.30 -8.28 8.14
C ALA A 66 8.72 -9.63 8.75
N CYS A 67 8.22 -10.74 8.23
CA CYS A 67 8.52 -12.06 8.78
C CYS A 67 9.99 -12.47 8.59
N GLY A 68 10.65 -11.99 7.53
CA GLY A 68 12.06 -12.32 7.27
C GLY A 68 13.08 -11.38 7.90
N ASP A 69 12.72 -10.49 8.82
CA ASP A 69 13.67 -9.56 9.50
C ASP A 69 14.13 -10.08 10.87
N HIS A 70 13.46 -11.13 11.40
CA HIS A 70 13.93 -11.83 12.59
C HIS A 70 15.14 -12.73 12.34
N ASP A 71 15.46 -12.99 11.07
CA ASP A 71 16.57 -13.84 10.69
C ASP A 71 17.78 -12.99 10.26
N ARG A 72 18.62 -12.63 11.23
CA ARG A 72 19.90 -11.92 11.01
C ARG A 72 20.88 -12.69 10.12
N SER A 73 20.54 -13.90 9.68
CA SER A 73 21.35 -14.75 8.82
C SER A 73 21.21 -14.43 7.32
N LEU A 74 20.24 -13.60 6.88
CA LEU A 74 20.07 -13.31 5.45
C LEU A 74 21.31 -12.61 4.83
N PRO A 75 21.82 -13.09 3.67
CA PRO A 75 22.91 -12.46 2.94
C PRO A 75 22.64 -10.97 2.66
N SER A 76 23.69 -10.13 2.71
CA SER A 76 23.60 -8.67 2.45
C SER A 76 22.89 -8.32 1.13
N ASN A 77 23.02 -9.19 0.13
CA ASN A 77 22.39 -9.03 -1.18
C ASN A 77 20.86 -9.10 -1.11
N GLN A 78 20.29 -10.01 -0.31
CA GLN A 78 18.83 -10.15 -0.17
C GLN A 78 18.21 -9.00 0.64
N ARG A 79 18.94 -8.47 1.64
CA ARG A 79 18.53 -7.26 2.38
C ARG A 79 18.45 -6.04 1.47
N ASN A 80 19.44 -5.83 0.60
CA ASN A 80 19.42 -4.75 -0.38
C ASN A 80 18.27 -4.90 -1.40
N THR A 81 17.94 -6.12 -1.82
CA THR A 81 16.78 -6.37 -2.70
C THR A 81 15.46 -6.03 -2.00
N ARG A 82 15.28 -6.42 -0.72
CA ARG A 82 14.08 -6.09 0.08
C ARG A 82 13.89 -4.58 0.22
N THR A 83 14.94 -3.81 0.47
CA THR A 83 14.83 -2.34 0.56
C THR A 83 14.46 -1.71 -0.78
N VAL A 84 15.07 -2.15 -1.88
CA VAL A 84 14.75 -1.66 -3.23
C VAL A 84 13.30 -1.97 -3.63
N ASP A 85 12.80 -3.16 -3.27
CA ASP A 85 11.40 -3.54 -3.54
C ASP A 85 10.40 -2.70 -2.74
N ILE A 86 10.74 -2.26 -1.51
CA ILE A 86 9.89 -1.37 -0.70
C ILE A 86 9.87 0.04 -1.29
N ASP A 87 11.02 0.60 -1.67
CA ASP A 87 11.09 1.94 -2.26
C ASP A 87 10.29 2.00 -3.57
N MET A 88 10.48 1.01 -4.44
CA MET A 88 9.73 0.90 -5.70
C MET A 88 8.22 0.74 -5.47
N LEU A 89 7.82 -0.01 -4.44
CA LEU A 89 6.41 -0.12 -4.06
C LEU A 89 5.84 1.24 -3.67
N ILE A 90 6.52 2.01 -2.82
CA ILE A 90 6.06 3.34 -2.38
C ILE A 90 5.91 4.28 -3.58
N ASP A 91 6.88 4.29 -4.50
CA ASP A 91 6.83 5.11 -5.71
C ASP A 91 5.62 4.73 -6.59
N ASN A 92 5.38 3.44 -6.79
CA ASN A 92 4.22 2.95 -7.55
C ASN A 92 2.89 3.32 -6.88
N GLU A 93 2.78 3.23 -5.55
CA GLU A 93 1.57 3.64 -4.83
C GLU A 93 1.30 5.15 -4.94
N LEU A 94 2.35 5.97 -4.90
CA LEU A 94 2.25 7.41 -5.11
C LEU A 94 1.82 7.77 -6.54
N GLU A 95 2.35 7.06 -7.54
CA GLU A 95 1.94 7.24 -8.93
C GLU A 95 0.48 6.86 -9.15
N LEU A 96 0.05 5.70 -8.63
CA LEU A 96 -1.34 5.28 -8.71
C LEU A 96 -2.27 6.31 -8.05
N PHE A 97 -1.93 6.77 -6.84
CA PHE A 97 -2.69 7.80 -6.14
C PHE A 97 -2.87 9.06 -6.99
N ARG A 98 -1.78 9.57 -7.61
CA ARG A 98 -1.85 10.74 -8.48
C ARG A 98 -2.77 10.49 -9.68
N SER A 99 -2.64 9.34 -10.33
CA SER A 99 -3.49 9.01 -11.48
C SER A 99 -4.98 8.90 -11.14
N CYS A 100 -5.31 8.48 -9.91
CA CYS A 100 -6.69 8.27 -9.45
C CYS A 100 -7.31 9.50 -8.79
N THR A 101 -6.54 10.57 -8.58
CA THR A 101 -7.00 11.83 -7.96
C THR A 101 -7.10 12.98 -8.94
N ILE A 102 -6.65 12.80 -10.20
CA ILE A 102 -6.92 13.74 -11.28
C ILE A 102 -8.41 13.64 -11.60
N LEU A 103 -9.17 14.62 -11.13
CA LEU A 103 -10.59 14.74 -11.41
C LEU A 103 -10.76 15.36 -12.81
N PRO A 104 -11.39 14.66 -13.76
CA PRO A 104 -11.87 15.31 -14.98
C PRO A 104 -12.96 16.33 -14.62
N ASP A 105 -13.14 17.34 -15.48
CA ASP A 105 -14.15 18.40 -15.35
C ASP A 105 -15.56 17.87 -15.66
N SER A 106 -15.91 16.75 -15.02
CA SER A 106 -17.11 15.97 -15.24
C SER A 106 -17.80 15.72 -13.90
N ASP A 107 -19.12 15.90 -13.86
CA ASP A 107 -19.95 15.76 -12.65
C ASP A 107 -20.18 14.30 -12.21
N PHE A 108 -19.38 13.35 -12.68
CA PHE A 108 -19.56 11.94 -12.34
C PHE A 108 -19.05 11.64 -10.92
N GLU A 109 -19.98 11.24 -10.06
CA GLU A 109 -19.74 10.83 -8.66
C GLU A 109 -18.65 9.74 -8.54
N ASP A 110 -18.52 8.88 -9.55
CA ASP A 110 -17.51 7.82 -9.58
C ASP A 110 -16.07 8.37 -9.45
N TYR A 111 -15.74 9.52 -10.06
CA TYR A 111 -14.39 10.11 -9.93
C TYR A 111 -14.15 10.73 -8.56
N GLN A 112 -15.17 11.35 -7.95
CA GLN A 112 -15.07 11.85 -6.59
C GLN A 112 -14.91 10.70 -5.58
N ALA A 113 -15.68 9.62 -5.78
CA ALA A 113 -15.56 8.40 -4.99
C ALA A 113 -14.16 7.78 -5.15
N GLN A 114 -13.67 7.66 -6.39
CA GLN A 114 -12.32 7.16 -6.68
C GLN A 114 -11.24 7.94 -5.94
N ALA A 115 -11.30 9.27 -6.03
CA ALA A 115 -10.31 10.14 -5.41
C ALA A 115 -10.39 10.06 -3.87
N THR A 116 -11.60 9.91 -3.32
CA THR A 116 -11.84 9.67 -1.88
C THR A 116 -11.27 8.33 -1.41
N PHE A 117 -11.48 7.24 -2.17
CA PHE A 117 -10.93 5.93 -1.83
C PHE A 117 -9.40 5.92 -1.93
N ALA A 118 -8.84 6.54 -2.96
CA ALA A 118 -7.39 6.72 -3.12
C ALA A 118 -6.78 7.50 -1.94
N ALA A 119 -7.43 8.59 -1.52
CA ALA A 119 -7.04 9.39 -0.37
C ALA A 119 -7.05 8.57 0.93
N THR A 120 -8.15 7.87 1.19
CA THR A 120 -8.31 7.03 2.38
C THR A 120 -7.26 5.92 2.43
N TYR A 121 -6.98 5.30 1.27
CA TYR A 121 -5.94 4.31 1.11
C TYR A 121 -4.55 4.86 1.46
N MET A 122 -4.17 6.04 0.95
CA MET A 122 -2.86 6.64 1.23
C MET A 122 -2.67 6.99 2.71
N VAL A 123 -3.71 7.49 3.37
CA VAL A 123 -3.67 7.75 4.82
C VAL A 123 -3.48 6.45 5.60
N TRP A 124 -4.21 5.39 5.23
CA TRP A 124 -4.03 4.08 5.86
C TRP A 124 -2.62 3.53 5.61
N LEU A 125 -2.10 3.63 4.39
CA LEU A 125 -0.76 3.19 4.00
C LEU A 125 0.32 3.87 4.86
N LYS A 126 0.27 5.19 4.96
CA LYS A 126 1.17 5.96 5.83
C LYS A 126 1.18 5.42 7.27
N LYS A 127 -0.01 5.15 7.83
CA LYS A 127 -0.15 4.58 9.18
C LYS A 127 0.47 3.18 9.29
N GLN A 128 0.28 2.33 8.29
CA GLN A 128 0.85 0.98 8.28
C GLN A 128 2.38 1.00 8.19
N LEU A 129 2.97 1.81 7.31
CA LEU A 129 4.43 1.90 7.18
C LEU A 129 5.07 2.43 8.45
N ALA A 130 4.42 3.39 9.13
CA ALA A 130 4.92 3.94 10.40
C ALA A 130 4.95 2.87 11.50
N GLY A 131 3.91 2.04 11.59
CA GLY A 131 3.81 0.99 12.61
C GLY A 131 4.58 -0.29 12.28
N ALA A 132 4.66 -0.69 11.00
CA ALA A 132 5.19 -2.01 10.61
C ALA A 132 6.66 -2.02 10.22
N LEU A 133 7.22 -0.90 9.75
CA LEU A 133 8.57 -0.88 9.20
C LEU A 133 9.55 0.02 9.96
N ALA A 134 9.11 0.79 10.97
CA ALA A 134 9.92 1.84 11.60
C ALA A 134 10.66 2.73 10.56
N ILE A 135 10.14 2.81 9.33
CA ILE A 135 10.73 3.59 8.25
C ILE A 135 10.36 5.03 8.52
N ASN A 136 11.37 5.89 8.48
CA ASN A 136 11.19 7.32 8.64
C ASN A 136 10.48 7.91 7.40
N ILE A 137 9.15 7.81 7.36
CA ILE A 137 8.28 8.34 6.29
C ILE A 137 8.33 9.87 6.20
N GLN A 138 9.07 10.55 7.08
CA GLN A 138 9.25 12.01 7.03
C GLN A 138 9.70 12.54 5.66
N LYS A 139 10.21 11.67 4.76
CA LYS A 139 10.57 12.02 3.38
C LYS A 139 9.46 11.93 2.33
N VAL A 140 8.34 11.27 2.61
CA VAL A 140 7.17 11.36 1.71
C VAL A 140 6.55 12.71 1.97
N GLU A 141 6.86 13.70 1.13
CA GLU A 141 6.47 15.12 1.23
C GLU A 141 5.05 15.29 1.78
N THR A 142 4.94 15.39 3.09
CA THR A 142 3.67 15.44 3.83
C THR A 142 2.88 16.68 3.42
N SER A 143 3.60 17.73 3.05
CA SER A 143 3.11 18.97 2.45
C SER A 143 2.43 18.73 1.09
N ARG A 144 3.02 17.88 0.24
CA ARG A 144 2.51 17.55 -1.10
C ARG A 144 1.35 16.56 -1.05
N LEU A 145 1.38 15.59 -0.13
CA LEU A 145 0.23 14.72 0.11
C LEU A 145 -0.95 15.53 0.66
N LYS A 146 -0.70 16.44 1.60
CA LYS A 146 -1.71 17.33 2.17
C LYS A 146 -2.32 18.25 1.11
N SER A 147 -1.51 18.89 0.27
CA SER A 147 -2.04 19.77 -0.78
C SER A 147 -2.90 19.01 -1.80
N LEU A 148 -2.49 17.81 -2.21
CA LEU A 148 -3.28 16.95 -3.11
C LEU A 148 -4.60 16.51 -2.47
N LEU A 149 -4.58 16.09 -1.20
CA LEU A 149 -5.79 15.66 -0.48
C LEU A 149 -6.79 16.79 -0.24
N THR A 150 -6.29 18.00 0.02
CA THR A 150 -7.14 19.18 0.27
C THR A 150 -7.88 19.62 -1.01
N ASN A 151 -7.26 19.45 -2.18
CA ASN A 151 -7.86 19.76 -3.47
C ASN A 151 -8.89 18.72 -3.93
N VAL A 152 -8.73 17.46 -3.53
CA VAL A 152 -9.58 16.33 -3.96
C VAL A 152 -10.92 16.28 -3.21
N CYS A 153 -10.91 16.59 -1.91
CA CYS A 153 -12.12 16.52 -1.09
C CYS A 153 -12.08 17.65 -0.04
N PRO A 154 -12.43 18.90 -0.43
CA PRO A 154 -12.32 20.07 0.44
C PRO A 154 -13.22 19.97 1.69
N GLU A 155 -14.34 19.26 1.59
CA GLU A 155 -15.25 18.98 2.72
C GLU A 155 -14.58 18.16 3.84
N LYS A 156 -13.57 17.35 3.48
CA LYS A 156 -12.78 16.54 4.42
C LYS A 156 -11.43 17.17 4.76
N SER A 157 -11.20 18.43 4.37
CA SER A 157 -9.97 19.19 4.69
C SER A 157 -9.60 19.15 6.18
N LEU A 158 -10.59 19.17 7.07
CA LEU A 158 -10.39 19.03 8.51
C LEU A 158 -9.77 17.68 8.89
N LEU A 159 -10.20 16.57 8.29
CA LEU A 159 -9.59 15.24 8.51
C LEU A 159 -8.13 15.20 8.04
N TRP A 160 -7.82 15.90 6.94
CA TRP A 160 -6.47 15.98 6.39
C TRP A 160 -5.55 16.92 7.20
N ASN A 161 -6.11 17.84 7.99
CA ASN A 161 -5.34 18.70 8.88
C ASN A 161 -4.76 17.97 10.10
N TYR A 162 -5.31 16.81 10.49
CA TYR A 162 -4.76 15.93 11.53
C TYR A 162 -3.62 15.02 11.02
N LEU A 163 -3.34 15.05 9.72
CA LEU A 163 -2.29 14.24 9.08
C LEU A 163 -0.85 14.53 9.59
N PRO A 164 -0.52 15.76 10.04
CA PRO A 164 0.71 16.06 10.78
C PRO A 164 0.66 15.63 12.25
N GLU A 165 -0.47 15.79 12.95
CA GLU A 165 -0.60 15.43 14.39
C GLU A 165 -0.53 13.92 14.62
N LEU A 166 -0.99 13.11 13.65
CA LEU A 166 -0.80 11.66 13.65
C LEU A 166 0.68 11.21 13.48
N CYS A 167 1.60 12.14 13.19
CA CYS A 167 3.05 11.89 13.16
C CYS A 167 3.76 12.29 14.46
N GLU A 168 3.12 12.97 15.41
CA GLU A 168 3.76 13.42 16.66
C GLU A 168 3.42 12.54 17.88
N ILE A 169 2.64 11.48 17.69
CA ILE A 169 2.43 10.48 18.74
C ILE A 169 3.50 9.39 18.62
N THR A 170 4.54 9.62 19.44
CA THR A 170 5.72 8.80 19.81
C THR A 170 6.91 8.75 18.86
#